data_AF-A0A519R486-F1
#
_entry.id   AF-A0A519R486-F1
#
_cell.length_a   1.000
_cell.length_b   1.000
_cell.length_c   1.000
_cell.angle_alpha   90.00
_cell.angle_beta   90.00
_cell.angle_gamma   90.00
#
_symmetry.space_group_name_H-M   'P 1'
#
loop_
_entity.id
_entity.type
_entity.pdbx_description
1 polymer ?
#
loop_
_entity_poly.entity_id
_entity_poly.type
_entity_poly.pdbx_seq_one_letter_code
_entity_poly.pdbx_strand_id
1 'polypeptide(L)'
;MKKQFTFLFLSVSLFFTSCSSDDSGSTAGIDQSKIHGWWYRNANTSTISYNAYYFGEDGEYIQDQSNLGMGQGVGTWEWTGADEVTITPAANGGIAGGVAVGKVLLLTNDSLVLHNQDLRLSRNNPAD
;
A
#
# COMPACT_ATOMS: atom_id res chain seq x y z
N MET A 1 -61.39 -9.49 -11.27
CA MET A 1 -61.17 -8.06 -11.01
C MET A 1 -61.41 -7.77 -9.53
N LYS A 2 -60.35 -7.55 -8.75
CA LYS A 2 -60.37 -6.91 -7.42
C LYS A 2 -58.98 -6.33 -7.20
N LYS A 3 -58.96 -5.07 -6.75
CA LYS A 3 -57.84 -4.13 -6.81
C LYS A 3 -56.95 -4.23 -5.57
N GLN A 4 -55.65 -4.02 -5.80
CA GLN A 4 -54.58 -3.38 -5.00
C GLN A 4 -54.63 -3.41 -3.46
N PHE A 5 -53.47 -3.67 -2.85
CA PHE A 5 -52.79 -2.69 -1.97
C PHE A 5 -51.30 -3.05 -1.91
N THR A 6 -50.48 -2.33 -2.68
CA THR A 6 -49.02 -2.42 -2.65
C THR A 6 -48.53 -1.57 -1.48
N PHE A 7 -47.89 -2.19 -0.48
CA PHE A 7 -47.18 -1.46 0.58
C PHE A 7 -45.84 -0.97 0.03
N LEU A 8 -45.76 0.34 -0.20
CA LEU A 8 -44.56 1.07 -0.58
C LEU A 8 -43.72 1.32 0.69
N PHE A 9 -42.66 0.56 0.89
CA PHE A 9 -41.64 0.87 1.90
C PHE A 9 -40.71 1.95 1.35
N LEU A 10 -41.00 3.19 1.73
CA LEU A 10 -40.17 4.37 1.47
C LEU A 10 -39.05 4.41 2.53
N SER A 11 -37.93 3.74 2.26
CA SER A 11 -36.73 3.86 3.09
C SER A 11 -35.93 5.10 2.66
N VAL A 12 -36.29 6.24 3.27
CA VAL A 12 -35.43 7.42 3.34
C VAL A 12 -34.24 7.09 4.24
N SER A 13 -33.02 7.12 3.72
CA SER A 13 -31.81 7.12 4.55
C SER A 13 -30.66 7.84 3.83
N LEU A 14 -30.59 9.13 4.13
CA LEU A 14 -29.41 9.93 4.47
C LEU A 14 -28.19 9.84 3.55
N PHE A 15 -28.05 10.91 2.76
CA PHE A 15 -26.80 11.43 2.23
C PHE A 15 -25.72 11.51 3.32
N PHE A 16 -24.64 10.76 3.17
CA PHE A 16 -23.36 11.12 3.76
C PHE A 16 -22.52 11.82 2.70
N THR A 17 -22.75 13.12 2.55
CA THR A 17 -21.81 14.03 1.91
C THR A 17 -20.69 14.31 2.91
N SER A 18 -19.70 13.43 3.01
CA SER A 18 -18.40 13.81 3.59
C SER A 18 -17.54 14.40 2.47
N CYS A 19 -17.79 15.68 2.22
CA CYS A 19 -16.84 16.55 1.55
C CYS A 19 -16.10 17.28 2.68
N SER A 20 -14.88 16.87 2.98
CA SER A 20 -13.92 17.74 3.67
C SER A 20 -12.72 17.84 2.76
N SER A 21 -12.64 19.01 2.12
CA SER A 21 -11.55 19.46 1.29
C SER A 21 -10.29 19.76 2.10
N ASP A 22 -9.20 19.86 1.33
CA ASP A 22 -7.92 20.54 1.61
C ASP A 22 -6.89 19.70 2.38
N ASP A 23 -5.66 19.49 1.93
CA ASP A 23 -4.88 20.12 0.86
C ASP A 23 -4.21 18.98 0.08
N SER A 24 -4.63 18.72 -1.16
CA SER A 24 -3.80 17.97 -2.10
C SER A 24 -2.65 18.88 -2.51
N GLY A 25 -1.66 18.97 -1.62
CA GLY A 25 -0.33 19.45 -1.95
C GLY A 25 0.10 18.71 -3.20
N SER A 26 0.04 19.41 -4.32
CA SER A 26 0.22 18.84 -5.65
C SER A 26 1.63 18.27 -5.77
N THR A 27 1.80 17.00 -5.41
CA THR A 27 2.86 16.15 -5.93
C THR A 27 2.50 15.88 -7.39
N ALA A 28 2.82 16.84 -8.24
CA ALA A 28 2.89 16.56 -9.67
C ALA A 28 3.77 15.31 -9.88
N GLY A 29 3.16 14.20 -10.29
CA GLY A 29 3.83 13.16 -11.08
C GLY A 29 4.27 11.86 -10.41
N ILE A 30 3.66 11.40 -9.31
CA ILE A 30 3.81 9.98 -8.94
C ILE A 30 2.91 9.14 -9.84
N ASP A 31 3.54 8.43 -10.78
CA ASP A 31 2.87 7.40 -11.58
C ASP A 31 2.74 6.13 -10.73
N GLN A 32 1.61 6.01 -10.04
CA GLN A 32 1.31 4.91 -9.11
C GLN A 32 1.39 3.53 -9.76
N SER A 33 1.22 3.42 -11.08
CA SER A 33 1.30 2.14 -11.80
C SER A 33 2.70 1.51 -11.73
N LYS A 34 3.74 2.31 -11.45
CA LYS A 34 5.13 1.83 -11.41
C LYS A 34 5.49 1.06 -10.16
N ILE A 35 4.65 1.07 -9.13
CA ILE A 35 4.97 0.44 -7.84
C ILE A 35 4.89 -1.09 -7.90
N HIS A 36 4.21 -1.67 -8.90
CA HIS A 36 3.90 -3.09 -8.88
C HIS A 36 5.12 -4.01 -9.01
N GLY A 37 5.17 -5.09 -8.26
CA GLY A 37 6.25 -6.09 -8.29
C GLY A 37 7.26 -5.96 -7.15
N TRP A 38 8.41 -6.60 -7.31
CA TRP A 38 9.46 -6.64 -6.29
C TRP A 38 10.33 -5.38 -6.27
N TRP A 39 10.70 -5.00 -5.04
CA TRP A 39 11.56 -3.89 -4.69
C TRP A 39 12.57 -4.35 -3.64
N TYR A 40 13.84 -4.29 -3.97
CA TYR A 40 14.94 -4.78 -3.15
C TYR A 40 15.62 -3.64 -2.43
N ARG A 41 16.13 -3.87 -1.22
CA ARG A 41 16.95 -2.87 -0.54
C ARG A 41 18.15 -2.51 -1.41
N ASN A 42 18.40 -1.23 -1.60
CA ASN A 42 19.64 -0.80 -2.24
C ASN A 42 20.79 -0.70 -1.21
N ALA A 43 22.02 -0.51 -1.69
CA ALA A 43 23.21 -0.46 -0.84
C ALA A 43 23.23 0.71 0.18
N ASN A 44 22.37 1.73 -0.01
CA ASN A 44 22.28 2.90 0.87
C ASN A 44 21.15 2.76 1.91
N THR A 45 20.41 1.65 1.89
CA THR A 45 19.36 1.36 2.87
C THR A 45 19.97 0.64 4.07
N SER A 46 19.43 0.90 5.25
CA SER A 46 19.90 0.30 6.50
C SER A 46 19.95 -1.23 6.42
N THR A 47 21.00 -1.84 6.98
CA THR A 47 21.20 -3.30 6.96
C THR A 47 20.16 -4.07 7.78
N ILE A 48 19.47 -3.37 8.69
CA ILE A 48 18.35 -3.93 9.48
C ILE A 48 17.02 -3.91 8.70
N SER A 49 16.96 -3.23 7.55
CA SER A 49 15.79 -3.28 6.67
C SER A 49 15.69 -4.66 6.03
N TYR A 50 14.46 -5.08 5.73
CA TYR A 50 14.17 -6.36 5.10
C TYR A 50 14.78 -6.43 3.69
N ASN A 51 15.00 -7.66 3.19
CA ASN A 51 15.67 -7.89 1.91
C ASN A 51 14.89 -7.29 0.74
N ALA A 52 13.58 -7.52 0.71
CA ALA A 52 12.72 -7.10 -0.37
C ALA A 52 11.26 -6.92 0.06
N TYR A 53 10.52 -6.22 -0.80
CA TYR A 53 9.12 -5.87 -0.63
C TYR A 53 8.41 -6.07 -1.97
N TYR A 54 7.27 -6.75 -1.96
CA TYR A 54 6.44 -6.98 -3.14
C TYR A 54 5.12 -6.24 -3.01
N PHE A 55 4.73 -5.55 -4.09
CA PHE A 55 3.45 -4.86 -4.21
C PHE A 55 2.69 -5.44 -5.41
N GLY A 56 1.78 -6.38 -5.18
CA GLY A 56 0.97 -7.02 -6.23
C GLY A 56 -0.07 -6.07 -6.82
N GLU A 57 -0.42 -6.25 -8.10
CA GLU A 57 -1.52 -5.53 -8.77
C GLU A 57 -2.89 -5.84 -8.17
N ASP A 58 -3.03 -7.02 -7.56
CA ASP A 58 -4.21 -7.52 -6.87
C ASP A 58 -4.31 -7.06 -5.41
N GLY A 59 -3.37 -6.22 -4.95
CA GLY A 59 -3.28 -5.75 -3.58
C GLY A 59 -2.52 -6.69 -2.64
N GLU A 60 -1.93 -7.80 -3.13
CA GLU A 60 -1.06 -8.65 -2.31
C GLU A 60 0.22 -7.89 -1.90
N TYR A 61 0.63 -8.05 -0.65
CA TYR A 61 1.90 -7.53 -0.16
C TYR A 61 2.74 -8.62 0.48
N ILE A 62 4.02 -8.70 0.09
CA ILE A 62 5.00 -9.63 0.68
C ILE A 62 6.21 -8.85 1.18
N GLN A 63 6.68 -9.20 2.37
CA GLN A 63 7.88 -8.67 3.00
C GLN A 63 8.89 -9.81 3.21
N ASP A 64 10.01 -9.77 2.50
CA ASP A 64 11.07 -10.77 2.62
C ASP A 64 12.03 -10.41 3.75
N GLN A 65 11.90 -11.10 4.89
CA GLN A 65 12.67 -10.91 6.12
C GLN A 65 13.78 -11.95 6.26
N SER A 66 14.15 -12.65 5.17
CA SER A 66 15.14 -13.73 5.18
C SER A 66 16.53 -13.30 5.66
N ASN A 67 16.93 -12.03 5.45
CA ASN A 67 18.18 -11.49 6.02
C ASN A 67 18.22 -11.48 7.55
N LEU A 68 17.06 -11.62 8.20
CA LEU A 68 16.93 -11.70 9.64
C LEU A 68 16.56 -13.12 10.12
N GLY A 69 16.52 -14.10 9.21
CA GLY A 69 16.17 -15.49 9.52
C GLY A 69 14.67 -15.72 9.81
N MET A 70 13.80 -14.78 9.45
CA MET A 70 12.36 -14.82 9.81
C MET A 70 11.43 -15.28 8.66
N GLY A 71 11.96 -15.53 7.46
CA GLY A 71 11.17 -15.95 6.30
C GLY A 71 10.41 -14.79 5.67
N GLN A 72 9.17 -15.03 5.23
CA GLN A 72 8.33 -14.03 4.55
C GLN A 72 7.11 -13.64 5.39
N GLY A 73 6.83 -12.34 5.41
CA GLY A 73 5.57 -11.79 5.89
C GLY A 73 4.60 -11.51 4.73
N VAL A 74 3.31 -11.71 4.92
CA VAL A 74 2.25 -11.48 3.95
C VAL A 74 1.13 -10.60 4.49
N GLY A 75 0.51 -9.83 3.60
CA GLY A 75 -0.59 -8.93 3.90
C GLY A 75 -1.21 -8.35 2.63
N THR A 76 -1.91 -7.25 2.81
CA THR A 76 -2.44 -6.45 1.70
C THR A 76 -1.85 -5.06 1.72
N TRP A 77 -1.93 -4.37 0.58
CA TRP A 77 -1.58 -2.97 0.48
C TRP A 77 -2.55 -2.21 -0.43
N GLU A 78 -2.62 -0.90 -0.24
CA GLU A 78 -3.40 0.01 -1.10
C GLU A 78 -2.79 1.42 -1.10
N TRP A 79 -3.07 2.19 -2.15
CA TRP A 79 -2.86 3.63 -2.14
C TRP A 79 -3.98 4.29 -1.34
N THR A 80 -3.63 5.04 -0.28
CA THR A 80 -4.57 5.81 0.52
C THR A 80 -4.55 7.31 0.21
N GLY A 81 -3.62 7.73 -0.63
CA GLY A 81 -3.46 9.10 -1.10
C GLY A 81 -2.69 9.16 -2.42
N ALA A 82 -2.37 10.37 -2.88
CA ALA A 82 -1.59 10.57 -4.11
C ALA A 82 -0.16 10.01 -3.97
N ASP A 83 0.41 10.08 -2.77
CA ASP A 83 1.78 9.70 -2.42
C ASP A 83 1.84 8.85 -1.14
N GLU A 84 0.74 8.19 -0.76
CA GLU A 84 0.67 7.39 0.47
C GLU A 84 0.20 5.97 0.19
N VAL A 85 0.94 5.00 0.73
CA VAL A 85 0.58 3.59 0.73
C VAL A 85 0.31 3.11 2.15
N THR A 86 -0.73 2.30 2.31
CA THR A 86 -1.04 1.60 3.57
C THR A 86 -0.83 0.11 3.38
N ILE A 87 -0.16 -0.52 4.34
CA ILE A 87 0.11 -1.95 4.39
C ILE A 87 -0.64 -2.53 5.60
N THR A 88 -1.44 -3.55 5.35
CA THR A 88 -2.23 -4.25 6.37
C THR A 88 -1.78 -5.71 6.46
N PRO A 89 -1.18 -6.14 7.58
CA PRO A 89 -0.82 -7.55 7.76
C PRO A 89 -2.02 -8.49 7.70
N ALA A 90 -1.84 -9.64 7.07
CA ALA A 90 -2.80 -10.73 7.20
C ALA A 90 -2.80 -11.25 8.65
N ALA A 91 -3.91 -11.85 9.08
CA ALA A 91 -3.96 -12.53 10.37
C ALA A 91 -2.91 -13.67 10.38
N ASN A 92 -1.93 -13.57 11.29
CA ASN A 92 -0.74 -14.44 11.33
C ASN A 92 0.15 -14.38 10.08
N GLY A 93 0.04 -13.31 9.30
CA GLY A 93 0.82 -13.12 8.08
C GLY A 93 2.31 -12.92 8.33
N GLY A 94 2.76 -12.76 9.58
CA GLY A 94 4.20 -12.69 9.88
C GLY A 94 4.88 -11.39 9.50
N ILE A 95 4.14 -10.36 9.05
CA ILE A 95 4.68 -9.00 8.89
C ILE A 95 4.95 -8.41 10.27
N ALA A 96 6.21 -8.04 10.51
CA ALA A 96 6.61 -7.39 11.75
C ALA A 96 6.25 -5.89 11.71
N GLY A 97 5.72 -5.37 12.83
CA GLY A 97 5.41 -3.94 12.99
C GLY A 97 3.93 -3.57 12.86
N GLY A 98 3.05 -4.49 12.47
CA GLY A 98 1.60 -4.24 12.35
C GLY A 98 1.23 -3.44 11.10
N VAL A 99 0.10 -2.73 11.15
CA VAL A 99 -0.34 -1.84 10.07
C VAL A 99 0.66 -0.70 9.92
N ALA A 100 1.10 -0.42 8.69
CA ALA A 100 2.10 0.58 8.39
C ALA A 100 1.62 1.53 7.29
N VAL A 101 1.95 2.82 7.43
CA VAL A 101 1.69 3.84 6.41
C VAL A 101 3.03 4.39 5.92
N GLY A 102 3.24 4.36 4.60
CA GLY A 102 4.45 4.82 3.94
C GLY A 102 4.17 5.99 3.00
N LYS A 103 4.86 7.11 3.21
CA LYS A 103 4.84 8.23 2.27
C LYS A 103 5.89 8.02 1.17
N VAL A 104 5.46 8.01 -0.09
CA VAL A 104 6.29 7.83 -1.29
C VAL A 104 6.87 9.18 -1.70
N LEU A 105 8.20 9.31 -1.64
CA LEU A 105 8.91 10.53 -2.04
C LEU A 105 9.39 10.47 -3.50
N LEU A 106 9.63 9.27 -4.00
CA LEU A 106 10.10 9.02 -5.35
C LEU A 106 9.58 7.67 -5.81
N LEU A 107 9.02 7.64 -7.02
CA LEU A 107 8.65 6.41 -7.72
C LEU A 107 9.02 6.56 -9.20
N THR A 108 9.96 5.75 -9.64
CA THR A 108 10.40 5.64 -11.03
C THR A 108 10.38 4.17 -11.46
N ASN A 109 10.85 3.86 -12.67
CA ASN A 109 10.95 2.45 -13.08
C ASN A 109 11.91 1.66 -12.18
N ASP A 110 12.96 2.30 -11.66
CA ASP A 110 14.08 1.62 -11.00
C ASP A 110 14.29 2.03 -9.53
N SER A 111 13.54 3.01 -9.03
CA SER A 111 13.71 3.54 -7.67
C SER A 111 12.38 3.82 -7.00
N LEU A 112 12.26 3.34 -5.76
CA LEU A 112 11.17 3.63 -4.83
C LEU A 112 11.78 4.14 -3.52
N VAL A 113 11.32 5.30 -3.04
CA VAL A 113 11.78 5.88 -1.77
C VAL A 113 10.59 6.15 -0.87
N LEU A 114 10.60 5.54 0.32
CA LEU A 114 9.58 5.70 1.36
C LEU A 114 10.15 6.50 2.54
N HIS A 115 9.50 7.61 2.90
CA HIS A 115 9.99 8.59 3.89
C HIS A 115 10.09 8.02 5.31
N ASN A 116 9.07 7.30 5.77
CA ASN A 116 8.89 6.99 7.19
C ASN A 116 9.89 5.95 7.73
N GLN A 117 10.74 5.39 6.87
CA GLN A 117 11.64 4.26 7.20
C GLN A 117 13.04 4.41 6.58
N ASP A 118 13.35 5.56 5.96
CA ASP A 118 14.53 5.74 5.10
C ASP A 118 14.72 4.59 4.10
N LEU A 119 13.61 4.02 3.62
CA LEU A 119 13.58 2.85 2.77
C LEU A 119 13.85 3.30 1.33
N ARG A 120 15.04 2.99 0.82
CA ARG A 120 15.43 3.23 -0.56
C ARG A 120 15.56 1.90 -1.29
N LEU A 121 14.64 1.67 -2.21
CA LEU A 121 14.48 0.40 -2.88
C LEU A 121 14.76 0.53 -4.37
N SER A 122 15.19 -0.57 -4.99
CA SER A 122 15.45 -0.67 -6.43
C SER A 122 14.86 -1.94 -7.02
N ARG A 123 14.65 -1.95 -8.34
CA ARG A 123 14.27 -3.17 -9.06
C ARG A 123 15.39 -4.19 -9.18
N ASN A 124 16.62 -3.72 -9.16
CA ASN A 124 17.79 -4.60 -9.23
C ASN A 124 17.93 -5.33 -7.91
N ASN A 125 17.85 -6.65 -7.96
CA ASN A 125 18.19 -7.51 -6.85
C ASN A 125 19.72 -7.43 -6.65
N PRO A 126 20.22 -6.95 -5.50
CA PRO A 126 21.67 -6.85 -5.27
C PRO A 126 22.39 -8.21 -5.15
N ALA A 127 21.65 -9.32 -5.16
CA ALA A 127 22.20 -10.67 -5.16
C ALA A 127 22.49 -11.24 -6.57
N ASP A 128 22.08 -10.54 -7.64
CA ASP A 128 22.38 -10.88 -9.03
C ASP A 128 23.59 -10.06 -9.55
#